data_AF-A0A922MET9-F1
#
_entry.id   AF-A0A922MET9-F1
#
_cell.length_a   1.000
_cell.length_b   1.000
_cell.length_c   1.000
_cell.angle_alpha   90.00
_cell.angle_beta   90.00
_cell.angle_gamma   90.00
#
_symmetry.space_group_name_H-M   'P 1'
#
loop_
_entity.id
_entity.type
_entity.pdbx_description
1 polymer ?
#
loop_
_entity_poly.entity_id
_entity_poly.type
_entity_poly.pdbx_seq_one_letter_code
_entity_poly.pdbx_strand_id
1 'polypeptide(L)'
;MTLTIFCLMVFALFALQVYMGELRNKCVKNLVIPPGENFTDEAWSAWIQEPSNWMVNADEVPIICGNLTGARHCPPEWTCLCVGPNPNHGYTNFDNFLWSMLTTFQLITLDYWENVYNMNLHIAEFGNWIHGCLDRRVQMLAHNCVGLIGNLLATSNKVHSCIVSLILRANFVLEVGPYLSLNVS
;
A
#
# COMPACT_ATOMS: atom_id res chain seq x y z
N MET A 1 4.89 -26.49 3.33
CA MET A 1 3.64 -25.76 3.60
C MET A 1 3.64 -25.12 4.99
N THR A 2 4.11 -25.79 6.05
CA THR A 2 4.18 -25.17 7.40
C THR A 2 5.15 -23.98 7.47
N LEU A 3 6.31 -24.07 6.79
CA LEU A 3 7.30 -22.99 6.74
C LEU A 3 6.82 -21.76 5.95
N THR A 4 6.07 -21.96 4.87
CA THR A 4 5.53 -20.84 4.06
C THR A 4 4.43 -20.10 4.82
N ILE A 5 3.58 -20.83 5.55
CA ILE A 5 2.57 -20.23 6.43
C ILE A 5 3.24 -19.43 7.56
N PHE A 6 4.32 -19.96 8.16
CA PHE A 6 5.09 -19.24 9.16
C PHE A 6 5.72 -17.94 8.63
N CYS A 7 6.39 -17.97 7.45
CA CYS A 7 6.92 -16.74 6.84
C CYS A 7 5.79 -15.72 6.57
N LEU A 8 4.63 -16.17 6.07
CA LEU A 8 3.48 -15.30 5.79
C LEU A 8 2.95 -14.60 7.05
N MET A 9 2.85 -15.32 8.17
CA MET A 9 2.39 -14.74 9.44
C MET A 9 3.35 -13.65 9.94
N VAL A 10 4.66 -13.84 9.84
CA VAL A 10 5.66 -12.85 10.27
C VAL A 10 5.57 -11.57 9.42
N PHE A 11 5.49 -11.71 8.09
CA PHE A 11 5.33 -10.55 7.21
C PHE A 11 4.00 -9.83 7.40
N ALA A 12 2.91 -10.58 7.63
CA ALA A 12 1.59 -10.01 7.89
C ALA A 12 1.54 -9.21 9.21
N LEU A 13 2.23 -9.67 10.25
CA LEU A 13 2.33 -8.93 11.52
C LEU A 13 3.12 -7.63 11.32
N PHE A 14 4.24 -7.66 10.58
CA PHE A 14 4.99 -6.45 10.27
C PHE A 14 4.16 -5.45 9.45
N ALA A 15 3.49 -5.92 8.38
CA ALA A 15 2.64 -5.08 7.55
C ALA A 15 1.48 -4.45 8.33
N LEU A 16 0.89 -5.18 9.27
CA LEU A 16 -0.19 -4.66 10.12
C LEU A 16 0.29 -3.53 11.03
N GLN A 17 1.49 -3.63 11.61
CA GLN A 17 2.02 -2.56 12.47
C GLN A 17 2.34 -1.28 11.69
N VAL A 18 2.71 -1.40 10.41
CA VAL A 18 3.13 -0.26 9.59
C VAL A 18 1.96 0.40 8.85
N TYR A 19 1.02 -0.39 8.34
CA TYR A 19 -0.04 0.10 7.44
C TYR A 19 -1.43 0.09 8.05
N MET A 20 -1.56 -0.03 9.37
CA MET A 20 -2.86 0.06 10.04
C MET A 20 -3.55 1.39 9.73
N GLY A 21 -4.73 1.35 9.13
CA GLY A 21 -5.53 2.55 8.81
C GLY A 21 -4.99 3.44 7.68
N GLU A 22 -3.77 3.22 7.21
CA GLU A 22 -3.10 4.06 6.21
C GLU A 22 -3.75 3.97 4.82
N LEU A 23 -4.29 2.79 4.45
CA LEU A 23 -5.03 2.60 3.19
C LEU A 23 -6.39 3.32 3.16
N ARG A 24 -6.84 3.87 4.29
CA ARG A 24 -8.08 4.64 4.41
C ARG A 24 -7.86 6.14 4.24
N ASN A 25 -6.61 6.57 4.06
CA ASN A 25 -6.30 7.96 3.81
C ASN A 25 -6.83 8.37 2.43
N LYS A 26 -7.68 9.39 2.39
CA LYS A 26 -8.27 9.96 1.17
C LYS A 26 -8.09 11.48 1.16
N CYS A 27 -8.02 12.06 -0.03
CA CYS A 27 -8.09 13.50 -0.17
C CYS A 27 -9.55 13.95 -0.05
N VAL A 28 -9.85 14.76 0.98
CA VAL A 28 -11.16 15.36 1.23
C VAL A 28 -11.10 16.86 0.95
N LYS A 29 -12.15 17.40 0.32
CA LYS A 29 -12.23 18.83 0.01
C LYS A 29 -12.33 19.65 1.29
N ASN A 30 -11.57 20.74 1.36
CA ASN A 30 -11.64 21.65 2.50
C ASN A 30 -13.03 22.28 2.62
N LEU A 31 -13.56 22.33 3.85
CA LEU A 31 -14.81 23.02 4.14
C LEU A 31 -14.58 24.53 4.08
N VAL A 32 -15.17 25.17 3.07
CA VAL A 32 -15.24 26.63 2.97
C VAL A 32 -16.59 27.05 3.52
N ILE A 33 -16.60 27.62 4.72
CA ILE A 33 -17.81 28.05 5.41
C ILE A 33 -18.19 29.44 4.89
N PRO A 34 -19.43 29.66 4.41
CA PRO A 34 -19.87 30.99 4.02
C PRO A 34 -19.85 31.94 5.22
N PRO A 35 -19.52 33.23 5.02
CA PRO A 35 -19.45 34.19 6.12
C PRO A 35 -20.83 34.37 6.76
N GLY A 36 -20.99 33.89 8.00
CA GLY A 36 -22.24 33.97 8.76
C GLY A 36 -22.75 32.63 9.29
N GLU A 37 -22.19 31.50 8.87
CA GLU A 37 -22.47 30.19 9.45
C GLU A 37 -21.39 29.78 10.47
N ASN A 38 -21.78 29.04 11.50
CA ASN A 38 -20.87 28.54 12.53
C ASN A 38 -20.26 27.20 12.09
N PHE A 39 -18.95 27.05 12.28
CA PHE A 39 -18.30 25.74 12.20
C PHE A 39 -18.77 24.88 13.38
N THR A 40 -19.41 23.75 13.08
CA THR A 40 -19.80 22.75 14.08
C THR A 40 -19.09 21.45 13.79
N ASP A 41 -18.65 20.74 14.83
CA ASP A 41 -17.93 19.48 14.70
C ASP A 41 -18.80 18.41 14.04
N GLU A 42 -20.12 18.46 14.27
CA GLU A 42 -21.10 17.58 13.63
C GLU A 42 -21.14 17.81 12.12
N ALA A 43 -21.18 19.06 11.66
CA ALA A 43 -21.17 19.39 10.23
C ALA A 43 -19.87 18.95 9.55
N TRP A 44 -18.72 19.11 10.22
CA TRP A 44 -17.44 18.60 9.73
C TRP A 44 -17.44 17.07 9.63
N SER A 45 -17.94 16.37 10.65
CA SER A 45 -18.00 14.91 10.66
C SER A 45 -18.91 14.34 9.57
N ALA A 46 -20.03 15.01 9.27
CA ALA A 46 -20.93 14.64 8.18
C ALA A 46 -20.27 14.93 6.82
N TRP A 47 -19.58 16.07 6.69
CA TRP A 47 -18.91 16.46 5.44
C TRP A 47 -17.83 15.48 5.01
N ILE A 48 -16.97 15.04 5.94
CA ILE A 48 -15.87 14.13 5.63
C ILE A 48 -16.34 12.70 5.32
N GLN A 49 -17.54 12.33 5.76
CA GLN A 49 -18.13 11.02 5.49
C GLN A 49 -18.82 10.95 4.13
N GLU A 50 -19.19 12.10 3.56
CA GLU A 50 -19.88 12.18 2.28
C GLU A 50 -18.92 11.83 1.12
N PRO A 51 -19.20 10.77 0.33
CA PRO A 51 -18.31 10.36 -0.76
C PRO A 51 -18.14 11.40 -1.87
N SER A 52 -19.10 12.30 -2.06
CA SER A 52 -19.01 13.38 -3.06
C SER A 52 -17.93 14.40 -2.75
N ASN A 53 -17.49 14.48 -1.49
CA ASN A 53 -16.45 15.39 -1.04
C ASN A 53 -15.06 14.77 -1.12
N TRP A 54 -14.93 13.54 -1.62
CA TRP A 54 -13.67 12.85 -1.82
C TRP A 54 -13.18 13.02 -3.26
N MET A 55 -11.86 13.14 -3.42
CA MET A 55 -11.27 13.24 -4.74
C MET A 55 -11.22 11.86 -5.38
N VAL A 56 -11.76 11.75 -6.59
CA VAL A 56 -11.79 10.50 -7.37
C VAL A 56 -10.93 10.63 -8.63
N ASN A 57 -10.36 9.50 -9.07
CA ASN A 57 -9.69 9.39 -10.37
C ASN A 57 -10.73 9.26 -11.51
N ALA A 58 -10.24 9.14 -12.75
CA ALA A 58 -11.05 8.92 -13.95
C ALA A 58 -12.00 7.70 -13.86
N ASP A 59 -11.63 6.68 -13.07
CA ASP A 59 -12.43 5.47 -12.86
C ASP A 59 -13.41 5.59 -11.67
N GLU A 60 -13.68 6.80 -11.18
CA GLU A 60 -14.55 7.08 -10.01
C GLU A 60 -14.08 6.43 -8.69
N VAL A 61 -12.83 5.99 -8.63
CA VAL A 61 -12.21 5.43 -7.43
C VAL A 61 -11.54 6.54 -6.61
N PRO A 62 -11.77 6.62 -5.29
CA PRO A 62 -11.14 7.63 -4.45
C PRO A 62 -9.62 7.46 -4.40
N ILE A 63 -8.91 8.58 -4.52
CA ILE A 63 -7.45 8.58 -4.48
C ILE A 63 -6.93 8.45 -3.06
N ILE A 64 -5.83 7.69 -2.92
CA ILE A 64 -5.13 7.50 -1.66
C ILE A 64 -4.01 8.54 -1.56
N CYS A 65 -3.80 9.07 -0.35
CA CYS A 65 -2.80 10.10 -0.06
C CYS A 65 -1.97 9.74 1.18
N GLY A 66 -0.84 10.42 1.32
CA GLY A 66 0.00 10.37 2.52
C GLY A 66 0.54 11.76 2.87
N ASN A 67 0.81 11.98 4.17
CA ASN A 67 1.37 13.24 4.67
C ASN A 67 2.89 13.19 4.88
N LEU A 68 3.49 12.02 4.64
CA LEU A 68 4.94 11.86 4.69
C LEU A 68 5.57 12.54 3.46
N THR A 69 6.80 13.02 3.61
CA THR A 69 7.61 13.49 2.46
C THR A 69 7.64 12.40 1.39
N GLY A 70 7.71 12.70 0.09
CA GLY A 70 7.73 11.66 -0.95
C GLY A 70 6.45 10.80 -1.14
N ALA A 71 5.43 10.95 -0.29
CA ALA A 71 4.11 10.38 -0.50
C ALA A 71 3.30 11.22 -1.52
N ARG A 72 2.16 10.69 -1.98
CA ARG A 72 1.27 11.44 -2.86
C ARG A 72 0.52 12.50 -2.04
N HIS A 73 0.92 13.75 -2.21
CA HIS A 73 0.22 14.88 -1.61
C HIS A 73 -1.05 15.25 -2.38
N CYS A 74 -2.05 15.73 -1.66
CA CYS A 74 -3.26 16.29 -2.24
C CYS A 74 -2.98 17.70 -2.82
N PRO A 75 -3.70 18.12 -3.87
CA PRO A 75 -3.60 19.48 -4.40
C PRO A 75 -4.11 20.53 -3.39
N PRO A 76 -3.81 21.84 -3.59
CA PRO A 76 -4.40 22.89 -2.77
C PRO A 76 -5.94 22.81 -2.80
N GLU A 77 -6.60 23.17 -1.69
CA GLU A 77 -8.04 22.96 -1.43
C GLU A 77 -8.47 21.54 -0.99
N TRP A 78 -7.52 20.62 -0.86
CA TRP A 78 -7.77 19.26 -0.39
C TRP A 78 -6.85 18.90 0.77
N THR A 79 -7.40 18.19 1.76
CA THR A 79 -6.65 17.70 2.93
C THR A 79 -6.69 16.18 2.97
N CYS A 80 -5.55 15.57 3.28
CA CYS A 80 -5.44 14.12 3.44
C CYS A 80 -5.96 13.70 4.81
N LEU A 81 -7.01 12.89 4.86
CA LEU A 81 -7.66 12.44 6.09
C LEU A 81 -7.99 10.95 6.01
N CYS A 82 -7.90 10.25 7.15
CA CYS A 82 -8.31 8.85 7.27
C CYS A 82 -9.84 8.76 7.34
N VAL A 83 -10.50 8.52 6.20
CA VAL A 83 -11.98 8.53 6.12
C VAL A 83 -12.52 7.45 5.18
N GLY A 84 -13.74 7.01 5.47
CA GLY A 84 -14.45 6.07 4.61
C GLY A 84 -13.92 4.62 4.63
N PRO A 85 -14.39 3.80 3.68
CA PRO A 85 -14.02 2.40 3.56
C PRO A 85 -12.69 2.20 2.83
N ASN A 86 -12.12 1.03 3.07
CA ASN A 86 -10.91 0.54 2.40
C ASN A 86 -11.11 0.37 0.88
N PRO A 87 -10.05 0.48 0.06
CA PRO A 87 -10.11 0.27 -1.38
C PRO A 87 -10.62 -1.13 -1.78
N ASN A 88 -11.02 -1.29 -3.04
CA ASN A 88 -11.49 -2.56 -3.60
C ASN A 88 -12.62 -3.19 -2.76
N HIS A 89 -13.65 -2.40 -2.39
CA HIS A 89 -14.75 -2.86 -1.52
C HIS A 89 -14.31 -3.40 -0.15
N GLY A 90 -13.14 -2.98 0.32
CA GLY A 90 -12.58 -3.38 1.61
C GLY A 90 -11.78 -4.68 1.60
N TYR A 91 -11.59 -5.33 0.45
CA TYR A 91 -10.77 -6.53 0.36
C TYR A 91 -9.27 -6.28 0.50
N THR A 92 -8.81 -5.06 0.18
CA THR A 92 -7.40 -4.67 0.32
C THR A 92 -7.23 -3.81 1.55
N ASN A 93 -6.74 -4.39 2.65
CA ASN A 93 -6.48 -3.68 3.90
C ASN A 93 -5.43 -4.39 4.77
N PHE A 94 -4.81 -3.63 5.68
CA PHE A 94 -3.87 -4.14 6.68
C PHE A 94 -4.37 -3.97 8.12
N ASP A 95 -5.66 -3.65 8.30
CA ASP A 95 -6.25 -3.29 9.60
C ASP A 95 -6.39 -4.49 10.55
N ASN A 96 -6.57 -5.68 9.98
CA ASN A 96 -6.71 -6.92 10.74
C ASN A 96 -5.69 -7.95 10.28
N PHE A 97 -5.31 -8.84 11.18
CA PHE A 97 -4.30 -9.86 10.91
C PHE A 97 -4.64 -10.72 9.68
N LEU A 98 -5.90 -11.18 9.56
CA LEU A 98 -6.31 -12.07 8.47
C LEU A 98 -6.33 -11.35 7.11
N TRP A 99 -6.79 -10.10 7.08
CA TRP A 99 -6.81 -9.28 5.86
C TRP A 99 -5.40 -8.86 5.44
N SER A 100 -4.54 -8.53 6.43
CA SER A 100 -3.11 -8.31 6.21
C SER A 100 -2.46 -9.55 5.61
N MET A 101 -2.72 -10.75 6.16
CA MET A 101 -2.20 -12.00 5.62
C MET A 101 -2.67 -12.28 4.18
N LEU A 102 -3.95 -12.02 3.86
CA LEU A 102 -4.47 -12.19 2.51
C LEU A 102 -3.83 -11.21 1.52
N THR A 103 -3.69 -9.93 1.90
CA THR A 103 -3.07 -8.90 1.08
C THR A 103 -1.56 -9.16 0.88
N THR A 104 -0.86 -9.60 1.93
CA THR A 104 0.54 -10.05 1.83
C THR A 104 0.69 -11.29 0.95
N PHE A 105 -0.26 -12.23 1.00
CA PHE A 105 -0.26 -13.38 0.09
C PHE A 105 -0.44 -12.95 -1.38
N GLN A 106 -1.33 -12.00 -1.67
CA GLN A 106 -1.48 -11.40 -3.02
C GLN A 106 -0.16 -10.78 -3.50
N LEU A 107 0.52 -10.02 -2.63
CA LEU A 107 1.83 -9.44 -2.95
C LEU A 107 2.92 -10.48 -3.21
N ILE A 108 2.93 -11.60 -2.50
CA ILE A 108 3.95 -12.65 -2.68
C ILE A 108 3.67 -13.51 -3.92
N THR A 109 2.40 -13.72 -4.25
CA THR A 109 1.99 -14.52 -5.42
C THR A 109 1.99 -13.73 -6.73
N LEU A 110 2.23 -12.42 -6.67
CA LEU A 110 2.11 -11.47 -7.77
C LEU A 110 0.73 -11.47 -8.45
N ASP A 111 -0.33 -11.74 -7.69
CA ASP A 111 -1.69 -11.61 -8.21
C ASP A 111 -2.17 -10.17 -8.03
N TYR A 112 -2.28 -9.43 -9.14
CA TYR A 112 -2.67 -8.01 -9.17
C TYR A 112 -1.88 -7.11 -8.19
N TRP A 113 -0.64 -7.48 -7.92
CA TRP A 113 0.24 -6.83 -6.95
C TRP A 113 0.53 -5.36 -7.27
N GLU A 114 0.54 -4.98 -8.56
CA GLU A 114 0.86 -3.62 -9.01
C GLU A 114 -0.10 -2.60 -8.43
N ASN A 115 -1.39 -2.95 -8.30
CA ASN A 115 -2.39 -2.08 -7.71
C ASN A 115 -2.10 -1.83 -6.22
N VAL A 116 -1.84 -2.89 -5.47
CA VAL A 116 -1.51 -2.81 -4.04
C VAL A 116 -0.18 -2.06 -3.85
N TYR A 117 0.80 -2.31 -4.71
CA TYR A 117 2.09 -1.64 -4.69
C TYR A 117 1.96 -0.13 -4.92
N ASN A 118 1.22 0.29 -5.95
CA ASN A 118 0.99 1.70 -6.25
C ASN A 118 0.26 2.43 -5.11
N MET A 119 -0.74 1.78 -4.49
CA MET A 119 -1.42 2.32 -3.31
C MET A 119 -0.46 2.54 -2.14
N ASN A 120 0.39 1.55 -1.86
CA ASN A 120 1.37 1.62 -0.79
C ASN A 120 2.43 2.71 -1.02
N LEU A 121 2.87 2.92 -2.27
CA LEU A 121 3.75 4.02 -2.65
C LEU A 121 3.12 5.40 -2.43
N HIS A 122 1.81 5.52 -2.60
CA HIS A 122 1.11 6.80 -2.41
C HIS A 122 0.98 7.22 -0.95
N ILE A 123 1.07 6.28 0.00
CA ILE A 123 0.89 6.57 1.43
C ILE A 123 2.23 6.77 2.14
N ALA A 124 3.25 6.00 1.77
CA ALA A 124 4.49 5.90 2.53
C ALA A 124 5.74 6.21 1.69
N GLU A 125 6.76 6.78 2.34
CA GLU A 125 8.14 6.72 1.85
C GLU A 125 8.66 5.29 1.89
N PHE A 126 8.21 4.46 0.96
CA PHE A 126 8.81 3.14 0.74
C PHE A 126 10.31 3.25 0.42
N GLY A 127 10.76 4.39 -0.12
CA GLY A 127 12.16 4.66 -0.45
C GLY A 127 13.10 4.70 0.77
N ASN A 128 12.66 5.24 1.92
CA ASN A 128 13.51 5.35 3.11
C ASN A 128 13.46 4.10 4.01
N TRP A 129 12.39 3.30 3.93
CA TRP A 129 12.25 2.07 4.74
C TRP A 129 13.09 0.89 4.23
N ILE A 130 13.26 0.74 2.91
CA ILE A 130 14.12 -0.32 2.32
C ILE A 130 15.61 -0.04 2.61
N HIS A 131 16.02 1.23 2.68
CA HIS A 131 17.38 1.63 3.01
C HIS A 131 17.69 1.65 4.52
N GLY A 132 16.69 1.93 5.38
CA GLY A 132 16.91 2.19 6.81
C GLY A 132 16.49 1.10 7.81
N CYS A 133 15.41 0.35 7.56
CA CYS A 133 14.81 -0.54 8.57
C CYS A 133 14.76 -2.03 8.19
N LEU A 134 14.96 -2.39 6.91
CA LEU A 134 15.16 -3.79 6.56
C LEU A 134 16.61 -4.15 6.90
N ASP A 135 16.86 -4.55 8.15
CA ASP A 135 18.13 -5.15 8.57
C ASP A 135 18.57 -6.13 7.46
N ARG A 136 19.85 -6.10 7.09
CA ARG A 136 20.46 -6.96 6.05
C ARG A 136 20.11 -8.45 6.29
N ARG A 137 19.74 -8.81 7.52
CA ARG A 137 19.17 -10.10 7.93
C ARG A 137 17.72 -10.37 7.50
N VAL A 138 16.83 -9.37 7.51
CA VAL A 138 15.44 -9.48 7.04
C VAL A 138 15.39 -9.50 5.50
N GLN A 139 16.30 -8.79 4.82
CA GLN A 139 16.48 -8.94 3.36
C GLN A 139 16.93 -10.36 2.99
N MET A 140 17.86 -10.97 3.75
CA MET A 140 18.25 -12.37 3.57
C MET A 140 17.12 -13.35 3.85
N LEU A 141 16.30 -13.11 4.88
CA LEU A 141 15.11 -13.93 5.20
C LEU A 141 14.02 -13.80 4.13
N ALA A 142 13.79 -12.60 3.59
CA ALA A 142 12.89 -12.39 2.46
C ALA A 142 13.44 -13.09 1.19
N HIS A 143 14.73 -12.95 0.88
CA HIS A 143 15.35 -13.68 -0.25
C HIS A 143 15.28 -15.20 -0.07
N ASN A 144 15.51 -15.72 1.14
CA ASN A 144 15.45 -17.16 1.41
C ASN A 144 14.02 -17.70 1.47
N CYS A 145 13.06 -16.99 2.09
CA CYS A 145 11.64 -17.38 2.06
C CYS A 145 11.09 -17.25 0.63
N VAL A 146 11.38 -16.19 -0.13
CA VAL A 146 10.95 -16.03 -1.53
C VAL A 146 11.63 -17.05 -2.45
N GLY A 147 12.92 -17.33 -2.25
CA GLY A 147 13.62 -18.39 -2.97
C GLY A 147 13.05 -19.78 -2.68
N LEU A 148 12.68 -20.07 -1.43
CA LEU A 148 12.04 -21.33 -1.05
C LEU A 148 10.59 -21.43 -1.54
N ILE A 149 9.82 -20.33 -1.49
CA ILE A 149 8.47 -20.23 -2.05
C ILE A 149 8.52 -20.40 -3.58
N GLY A 150 9.50 -19.78 -4.24
CA GLY A 150 9.79 -19.97 -5.66
C GLY A 150 10.12 -21.43 -5.98
N ASN A 151 11.00 -22.08 -5.21
CA ASN A 151 11.30 -23.50 -5.40
C ASN A 151 10.10 -24.43 -5.14
N LEU A 152 9.18 -24.08 -4.23
CA LEU A 152 7.94 -24.82 -3.98
C LEU A 152 6.91 -24.63 -5.11
N LEU A 153 6.78 -23.41 -5.64
CA LEU A 153 5.91 -23.06 -6.77
C LEU A 153 6.46 -23.52 -8.13
N ALA A 154 7.76 -23.80 -8.22
CA ALA A 154 8.45 -24.34 -9.40
C ALA A 154 8.07 -25.80 -9.74
N THR A 155 7.16 -26.42 -8.98
CA THR A 155 6.53 -27.72 -9.35
C THR A 155 5.46 -27.58 -10.44
N SER A 156 5.15 -26.36 -10.88
CA SER A 156 4.27 -26.08 -12.02
C SER A 156 5.07 -25.44 -13.17
N ASN A 157 5.17 -26.13 -14.31
CA ASN A 157 5.98 -25.73 -15.48
C ASN A 157 5.66 -24.34 -16.06
N LYS A 158 4.53 -23.71 -15.70
CA LYS A 158 4.20 -22.32 -16.08
C LYS A 158 4.82 -21.26 -15.15
N VAL A 159 5.18 -21.64 -13.93
CA VAL A 159 5.61 -20.70 -12.88
C VAL A 159 7.12 -20.46 -12.89
N HIS A 160 7.90 -21.37 -13.48
CA HIS A 160 9.36 -21.26 -13.58
C HIS A 160 9.82 -20.00 -14.35
N SER A 161 9.17 -19.68 -15.47
CA SER A 161 9.45 -18.45 -16.23
C SER A 161 9.00 -17.18 -15.49
N CYS A 162 8.00 -17.30 -14.62
CA CYS A 162 7.45 -16.19 -13.85
C CYS A 162 8.32 -15.89 -12.61
N ILE A 163 8.84 -16.92 -11.94
CA ILE A 163 9.73 -16.80 -10.77
C ILE A 163 11.12 -16.26 -11.16
N VAL A 164 11.69 -16.71 -12.28
CA VAL A 164 12.95 -16.14 -12.78
C VAL A 164 12.76 -14.68 -13.19
N SER A 165 11.59 -14.33 -13.73
CA SER A 165 11.22 -12.92 -13.97
C SER A 165 11.00 -12.15 -12.68
N LEU A 166 10.45 -12.75 -11.62
CA LEU A 166 10.36 -12.18 -10.27
C LEU A 166 11.72 -11.92 -9.65
N ILE A 167 12.68 -12.84 -9.75
CA ILE A 167 14.00 -12.69 -9.14
C ILE A 167 14.80 -11.63 -9.90
N LEU A 168 14.70 -11.59 -11.23
CA LEU A 168 15.32 -10.54 -12.04
C LEU A 168 14.62 -9.19 -11.90
N ARG A 169 13.28 -9.15 -11.77
CA ARG A 169 12.51 -7.90 -11.58
C ARG A 169 12.50 -7.41 -10.14
N ALA A 170 12.61 -8.27 -9.13
CA ALA A 170 12.76 -7.85 -7.74
C ALA A 170 14.16 -7.25 -7.53
N ASN A 171 15.21 -7.83 -8.13
CA ASN A 171 16.52 -7.16 -8.21
C ASN A 171 16.42 -5.83 -8.99
N PHE A 172 15.66 -5.78 -10.08
CA PHE A 172 15.43 -4.53 -10.83
C PHE A 172 14.61 -3.48 -10.06
N VAL A 173 13.60 -3.85 -9.26
CA VAL A 173 12.82 -2.91 -8.44
C VAL A 173 13.64 -2.43 -7.24
N LEU A 174 14.52 -3.29 -6.69
CA LEU A 174 15.44 -2.94 -5.61
C LEU A 174 16.63 -2.08 -6.10
N GLU A 175 17.11 -2.25 -7.34
CA GLU A 175 18.20 -1.42 -7.91
C GLU A 175 17.71 -0.19 -8.69
N VAL A 176 16.57 -0.26 -9.39
CA VAL A 176 16.14 0.73 -10.40
C VAL A 176 14.88 1.50 -9.99
N GLY A 177 14.08 0.98 -9.05
CA GLY A 177 12.92 1.68 -8.50
C GLY A 177 13.22 3.11 -8.00
N PRO A 178 14.34 3.36 -7.29
CA PRO A 178 14.74 4.71 -6.84
C PRO A 178 15.09 5.67 -7.98
N TYR A 179 15.51 5.16 -9.14
CA TYR A 179 15.94 5.97 -10.28
C TYR A 179 14.79 6.39 -11.20
N LEU A 180 13.66 5.66 -11.19
CA LEU A 180 12.47 6.08 -11.94
C LEU A 180 11.62 7.12 -11.18
N SER A 181 11.66 7.15 -9.84
CA SER A 181 10.94 8.15 -9.03
C SER A 181 11.58 9.55 -9.03
N LEU A 182 12.83 9.69 -9.49
CA LEU A 182 13.49 10.99 -9.65
C LEU A 182 13.16 11.69 -10.99
N ASN A 183 12.48 11.00 -11.92
CA ASN A 183 12.14 11.54 -13.25
C ASN A 183 10.63 11.76 -13.47
N VAL A 184 9.81 11.62 -12.41
CA VAL A 184 8.39 11.99 -12.42
C VAL A 184 8.18 13.14 -11.44
N SER A 185 8.82 14.26 -11.75
CA SER A 185 8.57 15.59 -11.18
C SER A 185 8.24 16.55 -12.32
#